data_AF-A0A496PEC4-F1
#
_entry.id   AF-A0A496PEC4-F1
#
_cell.length_a   1.000
_cell.length_b   1.000
_cell.length_c   1.000
_cell.angle_alpha   90.00
_cell.angle_beta   90.00
_cell.angle_gamma   90.00
#
_symmetry.space_group_name_H-M   'P 1'
#
loop_
_entity.id
_entity.type
_entity.pdbx_description
1 polymer ?
#
loop_
_entity_poly.entity_id
_entity_poly.type
_entity_poly.pdbx_seq_one_letter_code
_entity_poly.pdbx_strand_id
1 'polypeptide(L)'
;HEFYQQYDPDFGMYQFVVRSDESIRHNQFFTTLRHHAAMMMLLMAKGESPVHRMWVEHHYLALAGDVFREFDPVKLVHENARPGDIKPATFDKMIAYINEHYQQKIELEDIAKIGGYNVAYTSQFFKRQMGISFIDYLLRLRLREATTRLTSSDEAVARIASSCGFADIKAFNVAFKKHFHLTPTEYRKQVKEIGRKTTLQNGVEIVSVENQDVLDLLHSFLSYEDDSRAKSELEFMSQKLETLKAKLADVVKAL
;
A
#
# COMPACT_ATOMS: atom_id res chain seq x y z
N HIS A 1 2.31 -0.62 -16.81
CA HIS A 1 1.09 -0.90 -17.58
C HIS A 1 1.28 -2.05 -18.58
N GLU A 2 2.37 -2.09 -19.35
CA GLU A 2 2.58 -3.15 -20.36
C GLU A 2 2.63 -4.59 -19.79
N PHE A 3 3.21 -4.79 -18.61
CA PHE A 3 3.34 -6.13 -18.00
C PHE A 3 2.01 -6.86 -17.80
N TYR A 4 0.93 -6.14 -17.49
CA TYR A 4 -0.36 -6.78 -17.23
C TYR A 4 -1.21 -6.93 -18.49
N GLN A 5 -0.98 -6.08 -19.49
CA GLN A 5 -1.67 -6.15 -20.79
C GLN A 5 -1.38 -7.44 -21.56
N GLN A 6 -0.27 -8.12 -21.26
CA GLN A 6 0.02 -9.44 -21.83
C GLN A 6 -0.89 -10.56 -21.30
N TYR A 7 -1.47 -10.39 -20.10
CA TYR A 7 -2.38 -11.35 -19.48
C TYR A 7 -3.85 -10.97 -19.68
N ASP A 8 -4.14 -9.67 -19.69
CA ASP A 8 -5.47 -9.13 -19.95
C ASP A 8 -5.38 -7.83 -20.78
N PRO A 9 -5.79 -7.84 -22.06
CA PRO A 9 -5.79 -6.65 -22.92
C PRO A 9 -6.58 -5.48 -22.34
N ASP A 10 -7.61 -5.76 -21.52
CA ASP A 10 -8.47 -4.77 -20.90
C ASP A 10 -7.91 -4.29 -19.54
N PHE A 11 -6.69 -4.67 -19.15
CA PHE A 11 -6.07 -4.29 -17.87
C PHE A 11 -6.11 -2.77 -17.59
N GLY A 12 -6.00 -1.96 -18.64
CA GLY A 12 -6.08 -0.50 -18.53
C GLY A 12 -7.41 0.04 -18.00
N MET A 13 -8.45 -0.81 -17.96
CA MET A 13 -9.81 -0.47 -17.53
C MET A 13 -10.11 -0.88 -16.08
N TYR A 14 -9.19 -1.58 -15.43
CA TYR A 14 -9.35 -2.02 -14.04
C TYR A 14 -9.12 -0.84 -13.09
N GLN A 15 -10.01 -0.69 -12.10
CA GLN A 15 -9.81 0.23 -10.99
C GLN A 15 -9.51 -0.55 -9.70
N PHE A 16 -8.39 -0.22 -9.08
CA PHE A 16 -7.91 -0.88 -7.87
C PHE A 16 -8.34 -0.08 -6.64
N VAL A 17 -9.11 -0.68 -5.73
CA VAL A 17 -9.41 -0.09 -4.42
C VAL A 17 -8.76 -0.95 -3.33
N VAL A 18 -7.44 -0.81 -3.18
CA VAL A 18 -6.66 -1.54 -2.16
C VAL A 18 -6.57 -0.69 -0.90
N ARG A 19 -7.62 -0.74 -0.06
CA ARG A 19 -7.66 -0.02 1.22
C ARG A 19 -7.70 -0.99 2.37
N SER A 20 -6.68 -0.95 3.21
CA SER A 20 -6.67 -1.65 4.48
C SER A 20 -7.18 -0.73 5.58
N ASP A 21 -8.09 -1.20 6.43
CA ASP A 21 -8.50 -0.54 7.67
C ASP A 21 -8.39 -1.49 8.87
N GLU A 22 -8.66 -1.03 10.09
CA GLU A 22 -8.54 -1.84 11.31
C GLU A 22 -9.40 -3.11 11.27
N SER A 23 -10.52 -3.11 10.56
CA SER A 23 -11.44 -4.24 10.49
C SER A 23 -11.01 -5.30 9.48
N ILE A 24 -10.47 -4.89 8.34
CA ILE A 24 -10.13 -5.82 7.24
C ILE A 24 -8.63 -6.08 7.08
N ARG A 25 -7.75 -5.32 7.75
CA ARG A 25 -6.29 -5.44 7.58
C ARG A 25 -5.73 -6.83 7.86
N HIS A 26 -6.41 -7.62 8.67
CA HIS A 26 -5.99 -8.97 9.07
C HIS A 26 -6.65 -10.08 8.22
N ASN A 27 -7.45 -9.73 7.20
CA ASN A 27 -8.00 -10.73 6.30
C ASN A 27 -6.89 -11.44 5.50
N GLN A 28 -7.27 -12.52 4.81
CA GLN A 28 -6.34 -13.32 4.02
C GLN A 28 -5.62 -12.46 2.97
N PHE A 29 -6.36 -11.68 2.18
CA PHE A 29 -5.79 -10.82 1.13
C PHE A 29 -4.69 -9.87 1.63
N PHE A 30 -4.98 -9.00 2.61
CA PHE A 30 -3.97 -8.06 3.10
C PHE A 30 -2.81 -8.76 3.81
N THR A 31 -3.05 -9.97 4.34
CA THR A 31 -1.99 -10.80 4.93
C THR A 31 -1.07 -11.37 3.87
N THR A 32 -1.59 -11.88 2.75
CA THR A 32 -0.77 -12.39 1.64
C THR A 32 0.02 -11.27 0.97
N LEU A 33 -0.58 -10.09 0.77
CA LEU A 33 0.12 -8.92 0.23
C LEU A 33 1.33 -8.53 1.10
N ARG A 34 1.13 -8.45 2.43
CA ARG A 34 2.21 -8.14 3.38
C ARG A 34 3.29 -9.20 3.38
N HIS A 35 2.91 -10.48 3.30
CA HIS A 35 3.84 -11.59 3.22
C HIS A 35 4.73 -11.50 1.97
N HIS A 36 4.14 -11.36 0.78
CA HIS A 36 4.91 -11.27 -0.46
C HIS A 36 5.79 -10.01 -0.52
N ALA A 37 5.29 -8.87 -0.05
CA ALA A 37 6.09 -7.66 0.07
C ALA A 37 7.30 -7.87 1.00
N ALA A 38 7.10 -8.49 2.15
CA ALA A 38 8.17 -8.77 3.11
C ALA A 38 9.21 -9.76 2.55
N MET A 39 8.77 -10.82 1.88
CA MET A 39 9.66 -11.78 1.22
C MET A 39 10.54 -11.11 0.16
N MET A 40 9.96 -10.27 -0.70
CA MET A 40 10.73 -9.51 -1.69
C MET A 40 11.78 -8.62 -1.02
N MET A 41 11.41 -7.85 0.01
CA MET A 41 12.34 -6.98 0.73
C MET A 41 13.49 -7.76 1.39
N LEU A 42 13.20 -8.90 2.03
CA LEU A 42 14.20 -9.75 2.67
C LEU A 42 15.15 -10.41 1.65
N LEU A 43 14.64 -10.83 0.49
CA LEU A 43 15.47 -11.39 -0.59
C LEU A 43 16.39 -10.33 -1.20
N MET A 44 15.87 -9.12 -1.42
CA MET A 44 16.67 -8.00 -1.92
C MET A 44 17.76 -7.57 -0.93
N ALA A 45 17.50 -7.65 0.37
CA ALA A 45 18.48 -7.35 1.42
C ALA A 45 19.68 -8.33 1.44
N LYS A 46 19.50 -9.57 0.99
CA LYS A 46 20.56 -10.61 0.97
C LYS A 46 21.55 -10.47 -0.20
N GLY A 47 21.42 -9.44 -1.02
CA GLY A 47 22.27 -9.18 -2.17
C GLY A 47 21.83 -9.92 -3.45
N GLU A 48 22.44 -9.54 -4.57
CA GLU A 48 22.06 -10.07 -5.88
C GLU A 48 22.58 -11.49 -6.11
N SER A 49 21.65 -12.41 -6.33
CA SER A 49 21.91 -13.77 -6.81
C SER A 49 20.83 -14.12 -7.85
N PRO A 50 21.15 -14.88 -8.92
CA PRO A 50 20.14 -15.35 -9.86
C PRO A 50 18.96 -16.04 -9.16
N VAL A 51 19.25 -16.82 -8.12
CA VAL A 51 18.22 -17.52 -7.33
C VAL A 51 17.35 -16.52 -6.56
N HIS A 52 17.94 -15.50 -5.91
CA HIS A 52 17.16 -14.47 -5.24
C HIS A 52 16.27 -13.70 -6.22
N ARG A 53 16.77 -13.39 -7.42
CA ARG A 53 16.00 -12.71 -8.46
C ARG A 53 14.78 -13.53 -8.88
N MET A 54 14.94 -14.84 -9.10
CA MET A 54 13.82 -15.74 -9.40
C MET A 54 12.78 -15.77 -8.29
N TRP A 55 13.20 -15.77 -7.03
CA TRP A 55 12.26 -15.74 -5.89
C TRP A 55 11.57 -14.37 -5.74
N VAL A 56 12.26 -13.27 -6.00
CA VAL A 56 11.65 -11.93 -6.05
C VAL A 56 10.60 -11.87 -7.15
N GLU A 57 10.91 -12.37 -8.35
CA GLU A 57 9.94 -12.48 -9.45
C GLU A 57 8.74 -13.35 -9.07
N HIS A 58 8.96 -14.51 -8.44
CA HIS A 58 7.88 -15.36 -7.93
C HIS A 58 6.95 -14.59 -6.98
N HIS A 59 7.48 -13.90 -5.98
CA HIS A 59 6.66 -13.15 -5.02
C HIS A 59 5.98 -11.93 -5.65
N TYR A 60 6.62 -11.27 -6.60
CA TYR A 60 5.99 -10.21 -7.37
C TYR A 60 4.79 -10.74 -8.16
N LEU A 61 4.94 -11.86 -8.86
CA LEU A 61 3.87 -12.48 -9.62
C LEU A 61 2.74 -13.01 -8.72
N ALA A 62 3.08 -13.60 -7.57
CA ALA A 62 2.10 -14.06 -6.60
C ALA A 62 1.30 -12.88 -6.02
N LEU A 63 1.99 -11.81 -5.61
CA LEU A 63 1.35 -10.57 -5.16
C LEU A 63 0.45 -9.97 -6.24
N ALA A 64 0.94 -9.89 -7.48
CA ALA A 64 0.19 -9.42 -8.63
C ALA A 64 -1.05 -10.28 -8.90
N GLY A 65 -0.94 -11.60 -8.76
CA GLY A 65 -2.03 -12.56 -8.92
C GLY A 65 -3.08 -12.45 -7.80
N ASP A 66 -2.65 -12.30 -6.55
CA ASP A 66 -3.55 -12.08 -5.41
C ASP A 66 -4.32 -10.78 -5.55
N VAL A 67 -3.61 -9.71 -5.93
CA VAL A 67 -4.19 -8.43 -6.36
C VAL A 67 -5.26 -8.75 -7.41
N PHE A 68 -4.90 -9.40 -8.51
CA PHE A 68 -5.82 -9.71 -9.60
C PHE A 68 -7.04 -10.58 -9.20
N ARG A 69 -6.87 -11.53 -8.28
CA ARG A 69 -7.92 -12.48 -7.83
C ARG A 69 -9.02 -11.79 -7.02
N GLU A 70 -8.67 -10.85 -6.15
CA GLU A 70 -9.66 -10.15 -5.32
C GLU A 70 -10.47 -9.12 -6.11
N PHE A 71 -10.27 -9.03 -7.42
CA PHE A 71 -11.03 -8.14 -8.27
C PHE A 71 -12.18 -8.85 -8.93
N ASP A 72 -13.38 -8.37 -8.62
CA ASP A 72 -14.39 -8.30 -9.66
C ASP A 72 -13.83 -7.38 -10.75
N PRO A 73 -13.72 -7.82 -12.02
CA PRO A 73 -13.61 -6.87 -13.10
C PRO A 73 -14.83 -5.98 -12.93
N VAL A 74 -14.62 -4.74 -12.52
CA VAL A 74 -15.68 -3.75 -12.57
C VAL A 74 -15.89 -3.50 -14.07
N LYS A 75 -16.58 -4.43 -14.75
CA LYS A 75 -17.24 -4.25 -16.05
C LYS A 75 -18.19 -3.04 -16.02
N LEU A 76 -18.40 -2.45 -14.84
CA LEU A 76 -19.24 -1.28 -14.60
C LEU A 76 -18.52 0.08 -14.68
N VAL A 77 -17.19 0.18 -14.88
CA VAL A 77 -16.57 1.52 -15.04
C VAL A 77 -16.84 2.08 -16.44
N HIS A 78 -16.95 1.25 -17.48
CA HIS A 78 -17.34 1.74 -18.82
C HIS A 78 -18.85 1.87 -19.01
N GLU A 79 -19.69 1.17 -18.24
CA GLU A 79 -21.14 1.45 -18.25
C GLU A 79 -21.50 2.71 -17.45
N ASN A 80 -20.63 3.19 -16.55
CA ASN A 80 -20.87 4.39 -15.73
C ASN A 80 -19.84 5.51 -15.91
N ALA A 81 -18.95 5.43 -16.90
CA ALA A 81 -18.11 6.55 -17.32
C ALA A 81 -19.05 7.65 -17.84
N ARG A 82 -19.52 8.51 -16.94
CA ARG A 82 -20.36 9.64 -17.30
C ARG A 82 -19.53 10.52 -18.22
N PRO A 83 -20.11 11.09 -19.28
CA PRO A 83 -19.45 12.16 -20.02
C PRO A 83 -18.95 13.22 -19.03
N GLY A 84 -17.62 13.37 -18.89
CA GLY A 84 -17.01 14.26 -17.90
C GLY A 84 -16.23 13.59 -16.76
N ASP A 85 -15.98 12.28 -16.79
CA ASP A 85 -15.09 11.67 -15.79
C ASP A 85 -13.65 12.23 -15.85
N ILE A 86 -13.01 12.40 -14.68
CA ILE A 86 -11.62 12.90 -14.59
C ILE A 86 -10.69 11.88 -15.24
N LYS A 87 -10.07 12.29 -16.35
CA LYS A 87 -9.11 11.44 -17.08
C LYS A 87 -7.89 11.13 -16.20
N PRO A 88 -7.28 9.93 -16.30
CA PRO A 88 -6.09 9.57 -15.52
C PRO A 88 -4.98 10.63 -15.59
N ALA A 89 -4.61 11.08 -16.79
CA ALA A 89 -3.59 12.13 -16.98
C ALA A 89 -3.97 13.49 -16.36
N THR A 90 -5.26 13.77 -16.14
CA THR A 90 -5.70 14.99 -15.45
C THR A 90 -5.58 14.84 -13.94
N PHE A 91 -5.89 13.65 -13.44
CA PHE A 91 -5.69 13.32 -12.04
C PHE A 91 -4.20 13.31 -11.65
N ASP A 92 -3.32 12.79 -12.51
CA ASP A 92 -1.87 12.83 -12.29
C ASP A 92 -1.36 14.27 -12.14
N LYS A 93 -1.89 15.21 -12.92
CA LYS A 93 -1.57 16.65 -12.80
C LYS A 93 -2.05 17.23 -11.46
N MET A 94 -3.24 16.84 -11.00
CA MET A 94 -3.74 17.24 -9.68
C MET A 94 -2.79 16.78 -8.57
N ILE A 95 -2.36 15.52 -8.63
CA ILE A 95 -1.45 14.93 -7.64
C ILE A 95 -0.06 15.59 -7.72
N ALA A 96 0.46 15.82 -8.91
CA ALA A 96 1.74 16.52 -9.12
C ALA A 96 1.72 17.91 -8.48
N TYR A 97 0.65 18.67 -8.70
CA TYR A 97 0.48 19.98 -8.08
C TYR A 97 0.47 19.92 -6.55
N ILE A 98 -0.24 18.96 -5.97
CA ILE A 98 -0.25 18.79 -4.50
C ILE A 98 1.16 18.49 -3.99
N ASN A 99 1.91 17.61 -4.66
CA ASN A 99 3.27 17.25 -4.29
C ASN A 99 4.27 18.42 -4.41
N GLU A 100 4.05 19.34 -5.34
CA GLU A 100 4.90 20.52 -5.53
C GLU A 100 4.54 21.64 -4.55
N HIS A 101 3.25 21.80 -4.23
CA HIS A 101 2.73 22.94 -3.47
C HIS A 101 2.29 22.62 -2.04
N TYR A 102 2.55 21.41 -1.51
CA TYR A 102 2.07 21.00 -0.17
C TYR A 102 2.45 21.95 0.97
N GLN A 103 3.57 22.67 0.84
CA GLN A 103 4.06 23.63 1.83
C GLN A 103 3.19 24.89 1.92
N GLN A 104 2.41 25.16 0.89
CA GLN A 104 1.56 26.33 0.77
C GLN A 104 0.14 26.01 1.22
N LYS A 105 -0.68 27.04 1.47
CA LYS A 105 -2.11 26.86 1.69
C LYS A 105 -2.75 26.48 0.35
N ILE A 106 -3.08 25.21 0.20
CA ILE A 106 -3.81 24.67 -0.96
C ILE A 106 -5.20 24.22 -0.52
N GLU A 107 -6.21 24.54 -1.31
CA GLU A 107 -7.61 24.18 -1.08
C GLU A 107 -8.10 23.24 -2.17
N LEU A 108 -9.24 22.57 -1.95
CA LEU A 108 -9.77 21.62 -2.91
C LEU A 108 -10.20 22.33 -4.21
N GLU A 109 -10.58 23.58 -4.10
CA GLU A 109 -10.88 24.54 -5.15
C GLU A 109 -9.72 24.69 -6.13
N ASP A 110 -8.48 24.72 -5.64
CA ASP A 110 -7.29 24.85 -6.49
C ASP A 110 -7.09 23.58 -7.33
N ILE A 111 -7.32 22.42 -6.71
CA ILE A 111 -7.23 21.12 -7.37
C ILE A 111 -8.33 20.95 -8.40
N ALA A 112 -9.54 21.39 -8.08
CA ALA A 112 -10.69 21.36 -8.98
C ALA A 112 -10.45 22.22 -10.24
N LYS A 113 -9.86 23.41 -10.08
CA LYS A 113 -9.47 24.30 -11.20
C LYS A 113 -8.46 23.64 -12.14
N ILE A 114 -7.44 22.95 -11.62
CA ILE A 114 -6.43 22.24 -12.42
C ILE A 114 -7.08 21.16 -13.30
N GLY A 115 -8.11 20.50 -12.76
CA GLY A 115 -8.88 19.52 -13.51
C GLY A 115 -9.90 20.07 -14.48
N GLY A 116 -10.32 21.33 -14.32
CA GLY A 116 -11.49 21.87 -15.00
C GLY A 116 -12.81 21.28 -14.49
N TYR A 117 -12.88 20.86 -13.22
CA TYR A 117 -14.07 20.26 -12.62
C TYR A 117 -14.60 21.11 -11.45
N ASN A 118 -15.85 20.85 -11.05
CA ASN A 118 -16.39 21.46 -9.84
C ASN A 118 -15.88 20.76 -8.57
N VAL A 119 -15.81 21.51 -7.46
CA VAL A 119 -15.25 21.07 -6.17
C VAL A 119 -15.91 19.80 -5.64
N ALA A 120 -17.24 19.71 -5.71
CA ALA A 120 -17.98 18.56 -5.18
C ALA A 120 -17.63 17.27 -5.92
N TYR A 121 -17.55 17.33 -7.25
CA TYR A 121 -17.15 16.22 -8.08
C TYR A 121 -15.68 15.84 -7.85
N THR A 122 -14.78 16.83 -7.79
CA THR A 122 -13.35 16.60 -7.47
C THR A 122 -13.20 15.94 -6.09
N SER A 123 -13.96 16.35 -5.07
CA SER A 123 -13.93 15.72 -3.74
C SER A 123 -14.28 14.24 -3.80
N GLN A 124 -15.38 13.90 -4.47
CA GLN A 124 -15.86 12.52 -4.57
C GLN A 124 -14.89 11.67 -5.40
N PHE A 125 -14.42 12.21 -6.53
CA PHE A 125 -13.47 11.53 -7.39
C PHE A 125 -12.14 11.28 -6.69
N PHE A 126 -11.57 12.31 -6.03
CA PHE A 126 -10.31 12.20 -5.29
C PHE A 126 -10.43 11.15 -4.19
N LYS A 127 -11.50 11.20 -3.39
CA LYS A 127 -11.73 10.20 -2.34
C LYS A 127 -11.92 8.80 -2.90
N ARG A 128 -12.55 8.64 -4.08
CA ARG A 128 -12.70 7.35 -4.78
C ARG A 128 -11.35 6.81 -5.24
N GLN A 129 -10.50 7.65 -5.84
CA GLN A 129 -9.19 7.22 -6.31
C GLN A 129 -8.19 6.96 -5.17
N MET A 130 -8.07 7.86 -4.19
CA MET A 130 -6.90 7.88 -3.31
C MET A 130 -6.97 7.05 -2.05
N GLY A 131 -8.12 6.54 -1.65
CA GLY A 131 -8.25 6.01 -0.28
C GLY A 131 -8.96 6.95 0.68
N ILE A 132 -8.74 8.24 0.48
CA ILE A 132 -8.80 9.24 1.53
C ILE A 132 -9.20 10.59 0.94
N SER A 133 -9.66 11.50 1.79
CA SER A 133 -9.97 12.85 1.35
C SER A 133 -8.71 13.60 0.94
N PHE A 134 -8.87 14.63 0.12
CA PHE A 134 -7.79 15.56 -0.23
C PHE A 134 -7.08 16.13 1.01
N ILE A 135 -7.84 16.53 2.03
CA ILE A 135 -7.29 17.08 3.28
C ILE A 135 -6.45 16.04 4.02
N ASP A 136 -6.90 14.78 4.09
CA ASP A 136 -6.14 13.71 4.74
C ASP A 136 -4.89 13.34 3.93
N TYR A 137 -4.97 13.33 2.60
CA TYR A 137 -3.82 13.13 1.72
C TYR A 137 -2.75 14.22 1.92
N LEU A 138 -3.16 15.49 1.88
CA LEU A 138 -2.27 16.62 2.12
C LEU A 138 -1.64 16.55 3.51
N LEU A 139 -2.44 16.21 4.54
CA LEU A 139 -1.93 16.06 5.90
C LEU A 139 -0.85 14.99 5.98
N ARG A 140 -1.10 13.80 5.41
CA ARG A 140 -0.14 12.69 5.40
C ARG A 140 1.14 13.04 4.66
N LEU A 141 1.01 13.72 3.52
CA LEU A 141 2.15 14.22 2.76
C LEU A 141 3.00 15.16 3.63
N ARG A 142 2.40 16.17 4.26
CA ARG A 142 3.10 17.10 5.15
C ARG A 142 3.78 16.42 6.33
N LEU A 143 3.10 15.43 6.94
CA LEU A 143 3.64 14.67 8.07
C LEU A 143 4.82 13.78 7.64
N ARG A 144 4.77 13.16 6.46
CA ARG A 144 5.88 12.40 5.88
C ARG A 144 7.12 13.28 5.70
N GLU A 145 6.96 14.46 5.11
CA GLU A 145 8.08 15.39 4.91
C GLU A 145 8.63 15.90 6.26
N ALA A 146 7.75 16.06 7.26
CA ALA A 146 8.16 16.43 8.60
C ALA A 146 8.97 15.32 9.29
N THR A 147 8.59 14.04 9.15
CA THR A 147 9.39 12.93 9.70
C THR A 147 10.78 12.92 9.09
N THR A 148 10.90 13.07 7.77
CA THR A 148 12.18 13.19 7.05
C THR A 148 13.07 14.28 7.64
N ARG A 149 12.53 15.48 7.88
CA ARG A 149 13.32 16.58 8.46
C ARG A 149 13.64 16.38 9.93
N LEU A 150 12.75 15.75 10.70
CA LEU A 150 12.96 15.46 12.11
C LEU A 150 14.11 14.47 12.33
N THR A 151 14.30 13.53 11.38
CA THR A 151 15.34 12.50 11.44
C THR A 151 16.66 12.96 10.83
N SER A 152 16.61 13.81 9.80
CA SER A 152 17.81 14.21 9.05
C SER A 152 18.48 15.50 9.52
N SER A 153 17.87 16.24 10.44
CA SER A 153 18.36 17.55 10.88
C SER A 153 18.09 17.83 12.36
N ASP A 154 18.85 18.77 12.92
CA ASP A 154 18.63 19.33 14.26
C ASP A 154 17.75 20.58 14.25
N GLU A 155 17.04 20.86 13.14
CA GLU A 155 16.17 22.03 13.04
C GLU A 155 15.13 22.06 14.18
N ALA A 156 14.77 23.25 14.64
CA ALA A 156 13.74 23.40 15.66
C ALA A 156 12.39 22.86 15.13
N VAL A 157 11.65 22.11 15.97
CA VAL A 157 10.35 21.52 15.60
C VAL A 157 9.38 22.57 15.03
N ALA A 158 9.39 23.79 15.57
CA ALA A 158 8.60 24.91 15.05
C ALA A 158 8.95 25.29 13.60
N ARG A 159 10.23 25.28 13.24
CA ARG A 159 10.71 25.56 11.88
C ARG A 159 10.28 24.47 10.91
N ILE A 160 10.38 23.21 11.33
CA ILE A 160 9.94 22.05 10.55
C ILE A 160 8.44 22.14 10.27
N ALA A 161 7.62 22.38 11.31
CA ALA A 161 6.18 22.54 11.17
C ALA A 161 5.82 23.62 10.12
N SER A 162 6.44 24.80 10.24
CA SER A 162 6.22 25.89 9.29
C SER A 162 6.69 25.53 7.87
N SER A 163 7.84 24.88 7.72
CA SER A 163 8.40 24.51 6.41
C SER A 163 7.62 23.39 5.72
N CYS A 164 6.91 22.57 6.49
CA CYS A 164 6.01 21.52 5.99
C CYS A 164 4.58 22.05 5.74
N GLY A 165 4.32 23.36 5.87
CA GLY A 165 3.02 23.97 5.55
C GLY A 165 1.96 23.87 6.64
N PHE A 166 2.34 23.63 7.90
CA PHE A 166 1.41 23.76 9.03
C PHE A 166 1.23 25.22 9.41
N ALA A 167 -0.03 25.61 9.69
CA ALA A 167 -0.36 26.99 10.06
C ALA A 167 0.31 27.41 11.38
N ASP A 168 0.44 26.48 12.33
CA ASP A 168 1.14 26.70 13.58
C ASP A 168 1.67 25.37 14.18
N ILE A 169 2.53 25.49 15.19
CA ILE A 169 3.13 24.35 15.90
C ILE A 169 2.11 23.51 16.68
N LYS A 170 1.00 24.11 17.15
CA LYS A 170 -0.02 23.40 17.92
C LYS A 170 -0.80 22.44 17.02
N ALA A 171 -1.21 22.90 15.84
CA ALA A 171 -1.85 22.09 14.82
C ALA A 171 -0.94 20.95 14.37
N PHE A 172 0.35 21.24 14.16
CA PHE A 172 1.35 20.22 13.86
C PHE A 172 1.45 19.17 14.96
N ASN A 173 1.64 19.56 16.22
CA ASN A 173 1.79 18.63 17.34
C ASN A 173 0.56 17.73 17.52
N VAL A 174 -0.65 18.30 17.39
CA VAL A 174 -1.91 17.53 17.47
C VAL A 174 -1.99 16.51 16.34
N ALA A 175 -1.72 16.93 15.11
CA ALA A 175 -1.78 16.03 13.97
C ALA A 175 -0.71 14.93 14.04
N PHE A 176 0.52 15.30 14.41
CA PHE A 176 1.64 14.38 14.53
C PHE A 176 1.38 13.33 15.61
N LYS A 177 0.94 13.75 16.80
CA LYS A 177 0.59 12.83 17.89
C LYS A 177 -0.59 11.94 17.54
N LYS A 178 -1.58 12.46 16.83
CA LYS A 178 -2.70 11.65 16.34
C LYS A 178 -2.25 10.57 15.35
N HIS A 179 -1.30 10.90 14.47
CA HIS A 179 -0.88 9.98 13.41
C HIS A 179 0.18 8.96 13.86
N PHE A 180 1.15 9.38 14.67
CA PHE A 180 2.29 8.56 15.07
C PHE A 180 2.24 8.10 16.53
N HIS A 181 1.23 8.52 17.30
CA HIS A 181 1.09 8.24 18.74
C HIS A 181 2.26 8.75 19.60
N LEU A 182 3.12 9.60 19.04
CA LEU A 182 4.29 10.21 19.67
C LEU A 182 4.31 11.71 19.40
N THR A 183 4.94 12.50 20.26
CA THR A 183 5.27 13.89 19.93
C THR A 183 6.44 13.95 18.93
N PRO A 184 6.59 15.04 18.16
CA PRO A 184 7.71 15.20 17.24
C PRO A 184 9.09 15.08 17.91
N THR A 185 9.21 15.57 19.14
CA THR A 185 10.45 15.49 19.94
C THR A 185 10.72 14.07 20.40
N GLU A 186 9.71 13.36 20.89
CA GLU A 186 9.83 11.93 21.25
C GLU A 186 10.19 11.10 20.02
N TYR A 187 9.55 11.36 18.87
CA TYR A 187 9.87 10.71 17.61
C TYR A 187 11.34 10.93 17.22
N ARG A 188 11.81 12.19 17.21
CA ARG A 188 13.23 12.51 16.94
C ARG A 188 14.17 11.77 17.87
N LYS A 189 13.89 11.79 19.18
CA LYS A 189 14.72 11.14 20.19
C LYS A 189 14.74 9.63 19.96
N GLN A 190 13.59 9.01 19.76
CA GLN A 190 13.44 7.58 19.50
C GLN A 190 14.22 7.16 18.25
N VAL A 191 14.13 7.90 17.14
CA VAL A 191 14.91 7.61 15.93
C VAL A 191 16.41 7.68 16.20
N LYS A 192 16.88 8.70 16.94
CA LYS A 192 18.29 8.83 17.30
C LYS A 192 18.78 7.71 18.23
N GLU A 193 17.97 7.32 19.21
CA GLU A 193 18.29 6.26 20.19
C GLU A 193 18.25 4.86 19.58
N ILE A 194 17.31 4.58 18.66
CA ILE A 194 17.27 3.35 17.87
C ILE A 194 18.49 3.25 16.93
N GLY A 195 19.25 4.33 16.76
CA GLY A 195 20.33 4.38 15.79
C GLY A 195 19.78 4.09 14.39
N ARG A 196 18.60 4.63 14.05
CA ARG A 196 18.00 4.47 12.72
C ARG A 196 19.02 4.96 11.70
N LYS A 197 19.74 4.01 11.10
CA LYS A 197 20.65 4.22 9.96
C LYS A 197 19.80 4.44 8.71
N THR A 198 18.90 5.43 8.74
CA THR A 198 18.20 5.87 7.55
C THR A 198 19.06 6.89 6.84
N THR A 199 19.45 6.64 5.60
CA THR A 199 20.20 7.61 4.80
C THR A 199 19.21 8.38 3.93
N LEU A 200 19.36 9.70 3.87
CA LEU A 200 18.65 10.48 2.85
C LEU A 200 19.41 10.37 1.53
N GLN A 201 18.75 9.84 0.50
CA GLN A 201 19.17 10.04 -0.89
C GLN A 201 18.05 10.75 -1.65
N ASN A 202 18.36 11.91 -2.24
CA ASN A 202 17.43 12.70 -3.04
C ASN A 202 16.10 13.03 -2.35
N GLY A 203 16.12 13.28 -1.03
CA GLY A 203 14.92 13.59 -0.25
C GLY A 203 14.05 12.38 0.12
N VAL A 204 14.49 11.16 -0.19
CA VAL A 204 13.83 9.91 0.20
C VAL A 204 14.55 9.31 1.41
N GLU A 205 13.78 8.98 2.45
CA GLU A 205 14.30 8.20 3.59
C GLU A 205 14.55 6.75 3.13
N ILE A 206 15.80 6.33 3.13
CA ILE A 206 16.18 4.93 2.84
C ILE A 206 16.53 4.26 4.15
N VAL A 207 15.85 3.17 4.51
CA VAL A 207 16.20 2.38 5.69
C VAL A 207 17.31 1.39 5.35
N SER A 208 18.35 1.32 6.20
CA SER A 208 19.39 0.30 6.05
C SER A 208 18.79 -1.11 6.04
N VAL A 209 19.24 -1.92 5.09
CA VAL A 209 18.91 -3.36 4.99
C VAL A 209 19.41 -4.17 6.19
N GLU A 210 20.27 -3.59 7.03
CA GLU A 210 20.80 -4.19 8.26
C GLU A 210 20.01 -3.78 9.52
N ASN A 211 18.89 -3.04 9.39
CA ASN A 211 18.12 -2.58 10.56
C ASN A 211 17.34 -3.75 11.21
N GLN A 212 17.74 -4.15 12.42
CA GLN A 212 17.17 -5.32 13.09
C GLN A 212 15.67 -5.18 13.39
N ASP A 213 15.19 -4.02 13.82
CA ASP A 213 13.76 -3.80 14.09
C ASP A 213 12.92 -3.98 12.82
N VAL A 214 13.43 -3.51 11.68
CA VAL A 214 12.78 -3.72 10.38
C VAL A 214 12.84 -5.18 9.97
N LEU A 215 13.99 -5.84 10.14
CA LEU A 215 14.10 -7.27 9.85
C LEU A 215 13.12 -8.07 10.71
N ASP A 216 13.01 -7.80 12.01
CA ASP A 216 12.08 -8.46 12.92
C ASP A 216 10.62 -8.23 12.51
N LEU A 217 10.27 -6.99 12.12
CA LEU A 217 8.95 -6.69 11.57
C LEU A 217 8.66 -7.43 10.28
N LEU A 218 9.61 -7.47 9.33
CA LEU A 218 9.44 -8.20 8.07
C LEU A 218 9.32 -9.71 8.33
N HIS A 219 10.12 -10.25 9.25
CA HIS A 219 10.05 -11.64 9.69
C HIS A 219 8.70 -11.98 10.33
N SER A 220 8.05 -11.04 11.02
CA SER A 220 6.71 -11.25 11.57
C SER A 220 5.62 -11.52 10.52
N PHE A 221 5.87 -11.17 9.25
CA PHE A 221 4.95 -11.44 8.13
C PHE A 221 5.24 -12.75 7.40
N LEU A 222 6.24 -13.53 7.81
CA LEU A 222 6.60 -14.79 7.14
C LEU A 222 5.80 -16.00 7.63
N SER A 223 5.07 -15.87 8.73
CA SER A 223 4.23 -16.94 9.30
C SER A 223 3.00 -17.29 8.46
N TYR A 224 2.86 -16.70 7.28
CA TYR A 224 1.85 -17.09 6.31
C TYR A 224 2.22 -18.44 5.68
N GLU A 225 1.58 -19.50 6.16
CA GLU A 225 1.45 -20.74 5.40
C GLU A 225 0.25 -20.56 4.46
N ASP A 226 0.43 -20.86 3.18
CA ASP A 226 -0.63 -20.76 2.17
C ASP A 226 -1.72 -21.80 2.45
N ASP A 227 -2.68 -21.43 3.29
CA ASP A 227 -3.85 -22.24 3.65
C ASP A 227 -4.67 -22.65 2.42
N SER A 228 -4.52 -21.97 1.27
CA SER A 228 -5.22 -22.35 0.05
C SER A 228 -4.69 -23.66 -0.55
N ARG A 229 -3.39 -23.94 -0.37
CA ARG A 229 -2.77 -25.21 -0.76
C ARG A 229 -3.21 -26.33 0.17
N ALA A 230 -3.21 -26.09 1.48
CA ALA A 230 -3.73 -27.03 2.47
C ALA A 230 -5.22 -27.33 2.23
N LYS A 231 -6.02 -26.32 1.90
CA LYS A 231 -7.44 -26.46 1.56
C LYS A 231 -7.65 -27.24 0.25
N SER A 232 -6.85 -26.96 -0.78
CA SER A 232 -6.91 -27.68 -2.06
C SER A 232 -6.49 -29.15 -1.90
N GLU A 233 -5.46 -29.42 -1.09
CA GLU A 233 -5.06 -30.78 -0.73
C GLU A 233 -6.14 -31.51 0.08
N LEU A 234 -6.80 -30.82 1.01
CA LEU A 234 -7.91 -31.36 1.78
C LEU A 234 -9.12 -31.71 0.90
N GLU A 235 -9.49 -30.82 -0.03
CA GLU A 235 -10.57 -31.06 -0.99
C GLU A 235 -10.23 -32.25 -1.91
N PHE A 236 -8.99 -32.32 -2.40
CA PHE A 236 -8.50 -33.46 -3.19
C PHE A 236 -8.53 -34.78 -2.40
N MET A 237 -8.08 -34.77 -1.15
CA MET A 237 -8.10 -35.94 -0.28
C MET A 237 -9.52 -36.40 0.05
N SER A 238 -10.45 -35.47 0.25
CA SER A 238 -11.87 -35.75 0.49
C SER A 238 -12.51 -36.43 -0.73
N GLN A 239 -12.26 -35.92 -1.93
CA GLN A 239 -12.73 -36.51 -3.19
C GLN A 239 -12.21 -37.95 -3.37
N LYS A 240 -10.94 -38.18 -3.03
CA LYS A 240 -10.30 -39.51 -3.12
C LYS A 240 -10.90 -40.50 -2.12
N LEU A 241 -11.21 -40.04 -0.90
CA LEU A 241 -11.86 -40.85 0.12
C LEU A 241 -13.27 -41.29 -0.31
N GLU A 242 -14.08 -40.38 -0.85
CA GLU A 242 -15.41 -40.72 -1.35
C GLU A 242 -15.36 -41.72 -2.51
N THR A 243 -14.38 -41.58 -3.39
CA THR A 243 -14.14 -42.55 -4.47
C THR A 243 -13.78 -43.94 -3.93
N LEU A 244 -12.97 -44.01 -2.87
CA LEU A 244 -12.60 -45.28 -2.23
C LEU A 244 -13.78 -45.92 -1.50
N LYS A 245 -14.61 -45.13 -0.80
CA LYS A 245 -15.82 -45.61 -0.15
C LYS A 245 -16.80 -46.22 -1.16
N ALA A 246 -16.99 -45.56 -2.31
CA ALA A 246 -17.85 -46.08 -3.37
C ALA A 246 -17.35 -47.43 -3.89
N LYS A 247 -16.05 -47.54 -4.21
CA LYS A 247 -15.43 -48.81 -4.64
C LYS A 247 -15.57 -49.92 -3.60
N LEU A 248 -15.41 -49.60 -2.32
CA LEU A 248 -15.56 -50.58 -1.24
C LEU A 248 -17.01 -51.06 -1.12
N ALA A 249 -17.99 -50.15 -1.24
CA ALA A 249 -19.41 -50.49 -1.23
C ALA A 249 -19.79 -51.43 -2.39
N ASP A 250 -19.20 -51.23 -3.57
CA ASP A 250 -19.43 -52.11 -4.73
C ASP A 250 -18.84 -53.51 -4.50
N VAL A 251 -17.64 -53.61 -3.90
CA VAL A 251 -17.04 -54.91 -3.53
C VAL A 251 -17.88 -55.63 -2.48
N VAL A 252 -18.39 -54.91 -1.47
CA VAL A 252 -19.26 -55.49 -0.44
C VAL A 252 -20.60 -55.96 -1.00
N LYS A 253 -21.16 -55.27 -2.01
CA LYS A 253 -22.37 -55.72 -2.72
C LYS A 253 -22.15 -56.92 -3.63
N ALA A 254 -20.90 -57.15 -4.07
CA ALA A 254 -20.53 -58.26 -4.94
C ALA A 254 -20.19 -59.55 -4.18
N LEU A 255 -20.16 -59.50 -2.84
CA LEU A 255 -19.99 -60.62 -1.90
C LEU A 255 -21.33 -61.08 -1.35
#